data_AF-A0A922D227-F1
#
_entry.id   AF-A0A922D227-F1
#
_cell.length_a   1.000
_cell.length_b   1.000
_cell.length_c   1.000
_cell.angle_alpha   90.00
_cell.angle_beta   90.00
_cell.angle_gamma   90.00
#
_symmetry.space_group_name_H-M   'P 1'
#
loop_
_entity.id
_entity.type
_entity.pdbx_description
1 polymer ?
#
loop_
_entity_poly.entity_id
_entity_poly.type
_entity_poly.pdbx_seq_one_letter_code
_entity_poly.pdbx_strand_id
1 'polypeptide(L)'
;MPPISWSDISCYRDQKYKVVHLNRTDARLTNNGQPLEIQKLRCRVNFSTLRFTSQIEELSRRVIKLLRKNGHFLIHHLRYEMDMALEIDPSFQIYITAGEIYGGERRMASLAKAYPKLVIRKETLLESTDLRFFQNHSSQMAALDYLVSLESDIFVPTYDGNMAKVVEGHRSGFIFLRINLVNLIDQYNIGSFTWDEFSPAVKKTHADRMGRPSKRVVIPDRPKEEDYFYANPEECLLRSDESLSST
;
A
#
# COMPACT_ATOMS: atom_id res chain seq x y z
N MET A 1 3.51 33.59 -14.71
CA MET A 1 3.34 32.22 -15.24
C MET A 1 4.00 31.25 -14.27
N PRO A 2 3.27 30.23 -13.77
CA PRO A 2 3.93 29.15 -13.04
C PRO A 2 4.90 28.42 -13.98
N PRO A 3 6.05 27.91 -13.47
CA PRO A 3 7.08 27.33 -14.33
C PRO A 3 6.59 26.04 -15.01
N ILE A 4 6.95 25.89 -16.28
CA ILE A 4 6.78 24.70 -17.12
C ILE A 4 7.80 23.65 -16.64
N SER A 5 7.57 23.08 -15.46
CA SER A 5 8.43 22.06 -14.88
C SER A 5 7.88 20.67 -15.25
N TRP A 6 8.03 20.32 -16.53
CA TRP A 6 7.90 18.96 -17.05
C TRP A 6 9.07 18.79 -18.00
N SER A 7 10.21 18.35 -17.47
CA SER A 7 11.41 18.18 -18.28
C SER A 7 11.18 17.00 -19.22
N ASP A 8 10.80 17.29 -20.46
CA ASP A 8 10.82 16.32 -21.54
C ASP A 8 12.25 15.76 -21.70
N ILE A 9 12.41 14.57 -22.27
CA ILE A 9 13.71 13.91 -22.41
C ILE A 9 14.71 14.78 -23.18
N SER A 10 14.20 15.66 -24.04
CA SER A 10 14.95 16.70 -24.74
C SER A 10 15.73 17.65 -23.80
N CYS A 11 15.19 17.97 -22.61
CA CYS A 11 15.86 18.79 -21.59
C CYS A 11 17.19 18.19 -21.10
N TYR A 12 17.33 16.86 -21.19
CA TYR A 12 18.51 16.13 -20.73
C TYR A 12 19.52 15.86 -21.86
N ARG A 13 19.17 16.11 -23.13
CA ARG A 13 19.99 15.74 -24.30
C ARG A 13 21.17 16.68 -24.55
N ASP A 14 21.07 17.94 -24.15
CA ASP A 14 22.04 19.00 -24.45
C ASP A 14 22.82 19.50 -23.22
N GLN A 15 22.99 18.67 -22.20
CA GLN A 15 23.70 19.08 -20.99
C GLN A 15 25.21 18.94 -21.16
N LYS A 16 25.87 20.07 -21.47
CA LYS A 16 27.35 20.21 -21.54
C LYS A 16 28.07 20.05 -20.19
N TYR A 17 27.33 19.89 -19.10
CA TYR A 17 27.86 19.87 -17.74
C TYR A 17 28.06 18.44 -17.25
N LYS A 18 29.20 18.17 -16.59
CA LYS A 18 29.54 16.84 -16.05
C LYS A 18 28.74 16.46 -14.80
N VAL A 19 28.17 17.44 -14.10
CA VAL A 19 27.32 17.26 -12.91
C VAL A 19 26.20 18.28 -12.99
N VAL A 20 24.95 17.82 -12.84
CA VAL A 20 23.76 18.67 -12.91
C VAL A 20 22.96 18.49 -11.63
N HIS A 21 22.69 19.59 -10.94
CA HIS A 21 21.82 19.62 -9.77
C HIS A 21 20.41 20.00 -10.22
N LEU A 22 19.47 19.06 -10.11
CA LEU A 22 18.07 19.31 -10.42
C LEU A 22 17.35 19.69 -9.12
N ASN A 23 17.02 20.97 -8.97
CA ASN A 23 16.15 21.40 -7.87
C ASN A 23 14.72 20.96 -8.16
N ARG A 24 14.03 20.41 -7.15
CA ARG A 24 12.68 19.84 -7.28
C ARG A 24 12.62 18.65 -8.23
N THR A 25 13.40 17.60 -7.97
CA THR A 25 13.26 16.31 -8.66
C THR A 25 11.91 15.64 -8.42
N ASP A 26 11.17 16.07 -7.40
CA ASP A 26 9.75 15.77 -7.21
C ASP A 26 8.86 16.38 -8.30
N ALA A 27 9.36 17.37 -9.05
CA ALA A 27 8.78 17.84 -10.31
C ALA A 27 9.07 16.82 -11.43
N ARG A 28 8.44 15.66 -11.23
CA ARG A 28 8.03 14.62 -12.16
C ARG A 28 8.65 14.76 -13.57
N LEU A 29 9.65 13.92 -13.85
CA LEU A 29 9.86 13.40 -15.21
C LEU A 29 8.50 13.05 -15.81
N THR A 30 8.25 13.38 -17.08
CA THR A 30 6.95 13.18 -17.73
C THR A 30 6.41 11.79 -17.41
N ASN A 31 5.30 11.73 -16.69
CA ASN A 31 4.70 10.46 -16.27
C ASN A 31 4.11 9.72 -17.47
N ASN A 32 3.63 10.48 -18.46
CA ASN A 32 2.95 10.03 -19.66
C ASN A 32 3.73 10.45 -20.91
N GLY A 33 3.41 9.85 -22.06
CA GLY A 33 4.06 10.18 -23.34
C GLY A 33 5.49 9.64 -23.50
N GLN A 34 5.98 8.83 -22.56
CA GLN A 34 7.26 8.12 -22.67
C GLN A 34 7.07 6.79 -23.43
N PRO A 35 8.10 6.31 -24.15
CA PRO A 35 8.07 4.99 -24.77
C PRO A 35 7.79 3.88 -23.75
N LEU A 36 7.01 2.85 -24.13
CA LEU A 36 6.62 1.76 -23.23
C LEU A 36 7.82 1.06 -22.58
N GLU A 37 8.90 0.85 -23.34
CA GLU A 37 10.14 0.23 -22.83
C GLU A 37 10.79 1.07 -21.72
N ILE A 38 10.71 2.39 -21.80
CA ILE A 38 11.20 3.30 -20.74
C ILE A 38 10.30 3.22 -19.52
N GLN A 39 8.98 3.13 -19.67
CA GLN A 39 8.05 2.95 -18.56
C GLN A 39 8.27 1.60 -17.85
N LYS A 40 8.46 0.52 -18.62
CA LYS A 40 8.82 -0.81 -18.10
C LYS A 40 10.14 -0.77 -17.31
N LEU A 41 11.17 -0.11 -17.85
CA LEU A 41 12.45 0.07 -17.15
C LEU A 41 12.29 0.88 -15.86
N ARG A 42 11.59 2.02 -15.92
CA ARG A 42 11.29 2.87 -14.76
C ARG A 42 10.62 2.05 -13.66
N CYS A 43 9.70 1.17 -14.01
CA CYS A 43 9.04 0.31 -13.05
C CYS A 43 9.99 -0.68 -12.38
N ARG A 44 10.70 -1.47 -13.19
CA ARG A 44 11.66 -2.46 -12.69
C ARG A 44 12.68 -1.80 -11.78
N VAL A 45 13.19 -0.63 -12.18
CA VAL A 45 14.12 0.14 -11.35
C VAL A 45 13.43 0.63 -10.08
N ASN A 46 12.25 1.25 -10.16
CA ASN A 46 11.58 1.87 -9.01
C ASN A 46 11.32 0.89 -7.85
N PHE A 47 10.94 -0.36 -8.14
CA PHE A 47 10.64 -1.34 -7.09
C PHE A 47 11.77 -2.35 -6.87
N SER A 48 12.38 -2.89 -7.95
CA SER A 48 13.39 -3.96 -7.80
C SER A 48 14.75 -3.45 -7.34
N THR A 49 15.03 -2.14 -7.44
CA THR A 49 16.28 -1.54 -6.93
C THR A 49 16.11 -0.88 -5.57
N LEU A 50 14.88 -0.76 -5.06
CA LEU A 50 14.65 -0.25 -3.71
C LEU A 50 15.16 -1.28 -2.69
N ARG A 51 16.32 -0.99 -2.11
CA ARG A 51 16.92 -1.78 -1.04
C ARG A 51 17.03 -0.96 0.22
N PHE A 52 16.74 -1.58 1.35
CA PHE A 52 16.91 -0.93 2.65
C PHE A 52 18.25 -1.31 3.25
N THR A 53 18.62 -0.68 4.36
CA THR A 53 19.81 -1.08 5.10
C THR A 53 19.65 -2.52 5.59
N SER A 54 20.77 -3.24 5.70
CA SER A 54 20.78 -4.64 6.16
C SER A 54 20.04 -4.84 7.48
N GLN A 55 20.13 -3.86 8.38
CA GLN A 55 19.43 -3.85 9.67
C GLN A 55 17.90 -3.88 9.51
N ILE A 56 17.34 -3.09 8.58
CA ILE A 56 15.89 -3.07 8.31
C ILE A 56 15.47 -4.38 7.62
N GLU A 57 16.27 -4.87 6.68
CA GLU A 57 16.00 -6.11 5.95
C GLU A 57 16.09 -7.36 6.85
N GLU A 58 16.98 -7.37 7.83
CA GLU A 58 17.10 -8.46 8.80
C GLU A 58 15.95 -8.44 9.81
N LEU A 59 15.62 -7.26 10.34
CA LEU A 59 14.50 -7.12 11.27
C LEU A 59 13.17 -7.48 10.60
N SER A 60 12.93 -7.00 9.37
CA SER A 60 11.73 -7.36 8.60
C SER A 60 11.61 -8.85 8.40
N ARG A 61 12.68 -9.53 7.96
CA ARG A 61 12.69 -10.99 7.81
C ARG A 61 12.37 -11.70 9.12
N ARG A 62 12.85 -11.20 10.27
CA ARG A 62 12.52 -11.75 11.59
C ARG A 62 11.04 -11.57 11.92
N VAL A 63 10.47 -10.38 11.72
CA VAL A 63 9.04 -10.11 11.91
C VAL A 63 8.19 -11.02 11.04
N ILE A 64 8.49 -11.10 9.73
CA ILE A 64 7.77 -11.95 8.78
C ILE A 64 7.86 -13.42 9.22
N LYS A 65 9.03 -13.90 9.63
CA LYS A 65 9.19 -15.27 10.12
C LYS A 65 8.33 -15.56 11.35
N LEU A 66 8.24 -14.62 12.29
CA LEU A 66 7.40 -14.76 13.48
C LEU A 66 5.90 -14.79 13.11
N LEU A 67 5.47 -13.90 12.21
CA LEU A 67 4.09 -13.86 11.73
C LEU A 67 3.72 -15.15 10.97
N ARG A 68 4.55 -15.57 10.01
CA ARG A 68 4.36 -16.80 9.22
C ARG A 68 4.36 -18.06 10.07
N LYS A 69 5.14 -18.11 11.15
CA LYS A 69 5.11 -19.25 12.10
C LYS A 69 3.74 -19.43 12.76
N ASN A 70 2.97 -18.34 12.90
CA ASN A 70 1.64 -18.35 13.50
C ASN A 70 0.50 -18.52 12.48
N GLY A 71 0.83 -18.64 11.20
CA GLY A 71 -0.09 -18.92 10.09
C GLY A 71 -0.10 -17.82 9.03
N HIS A 72 -1.23 -17.71 8.34
CA HIS A 72 -1.50 -16.61 7.42
C HIS A 72 -1.64 -15.29 8.18
N PHE A 73 -1.13 -14.22 7.58
CA PHE A 73 -1.23 -12.91 8.19
C PHE A 73 -1.60 -11.85 7.17
N LEU A 74 -2.38 -10.89 7.65
CA LEU A 74 -2.77 -9.71 6.91
C LEU A 74 -2.20 -8.47 7.57
N ILE A 75 -2.03 -7.44 6.75
CA ILE A 75 -1.58 -6.14 7.18
C ILE A 75 -2.73 -5.16 7.10
N HIS A 76 -3.00 -4.52 8.22
CA HIS A 76 -4.00 -3.48 8.30
C HIS A 76 -3.31 -2.14 8.53
N HIS A 77 -3.25 -1.32 7.46
CA HIS A 77 -2.63 0.00 7.50
C HIS A 77 -3.70 1.02 7.90
N LEU A 78 -3.75 1.31 9.21
CA LEU A 78 -4.80 2.14 9.84
C LEU A 78 -4.48 3.64 9.79
N ARG A 79 -5.46 4.40 9.29
CA ARG A 79 -5.63 5.82 9.58
C ARG A 79 -7.04 6.11 10.08
N TYR A 80 -8.08 5.48 9.52
CA TYR A 80 -9.48 5.62 9.97
C TYR A 80 -10.34 4.43 9.49
N GLU A 81 -11.18 3.90 10.38
CA GLU A 81 -12.28 2.92 10.16
C GLU A 81 -11.92 1.43 10.26
N MET A 82 -12.75 0.70 11.02
CA MET A 82 -12.58 -0.70 11.42
C MET A 82 -13.31 -1.71 10.53
N ASP A 83 -14.13 -1.21 9.62
CA ASP A 83 -15.24 -1.97 9.09
C ASP A 83 -14.82 -2.89 7.93
N MET A 84 -13.56 -2.77 7.48
CA MET A 84 -13.00 -3.58 6.38
C MET A 84 -12.48 -4.96 6.82
N ALA A 85 -12.38 -5.24 8.12
CA ALA A 85 -11.90 -6.54 8.56
C ALA A 85 -12.92 -7.67 8.33
N LEU A 86 -14.22 -7.35 8.28
CA LEU A 86 -15.37 -8.26 8.40
C LEU A 86 -15.47 -9.40 7.36
N GLU A 87 -14.67 -9.38 6.31
CA GLU A 87 -14.68 -10.37 5.23
C GLU A 87 -13.51 -11.36 5.30
N ILE A 88 -12.61 -11.19 6.27
CA ILE A 88 -11.39 -11.99 6.36
C ILE A 88 -11.57 -13.06 7.43
N ASP A 89 -11.12 -14.28 7.13
CA ASP A 89 -11.18 -15.42 8.04
C ASP A 89 -10.58 -15.03 9.41
N PRO A 90 -11.35 -15.15 10.51
CA PRO A 90 -10.88 -14.89 11.88
C PRO A 90 -9.63 -15.67 12.30
N SER A 91 -9.28 -16.73 11.55
CA SER A 91 -8.04 -17.50 11.76
C SER A 91 -6.76 -16.74 11.39
N PHE A 92 -6.86 -15.69 10.56
CA PHE A 92 -5.74 -14.85 10.16
C PHE A 92 -5.18 -14.05 11.31
N GLN A 93 -3.86 -13.91 11.32
CA GLN A 93 -3.18 -12.97 12.19
C GLN A 93 -3.25 -11.56 11.59
N ILE A 94 -3.75 -10.59 12.35
CA ILE A 94 -3.81 -9.20 11.90
C ILE A 94 -2.61 -8.45 12.48
N TYR A 95 -1.72 -7.95 11.63
CA TYR A 95 -0.65 -7.03 12.03
C TYR A 95 -1.00 -5.60 11.64
N ILE A 96 -1.10 -4.73 12.64
CA ILE A 96 -1.45 -3.32 12.43
C ILE A 96 -0.19 -2.51 12.16
N THR A 97 -0.12 -1.87 10.99
CA THR A 97 0.90 -0.89 10.63
C THR A 97 0.34 0.50 10.84
N ALA A 98 0.47 1.03 12.06
CA ALA A 98 0.05 2.38 12.39
C ALA A 98 1.07 3.03 13.34
N GLY A 99 1.06 4.36 13.37
CA GLY A 99 1.57 5.09 14.54
C GLY A 99 0.63 4.92 15.72
N GLU A 100 0.54 5.95 16.57
CA GLU A 100 -0.45 5.97 17.64
C GLU A 100 -1.88 5.82 17.09
N ILE A 101 -2.57 4.78 17.54
CA ILE A 101 -3.93 4.47 17.09
C ILE A 101 -4.87 5.47 17.74
N TYR A 102 -5.53 6.30 16.93
CA TYR A 102 -6.51 7.27 17.42
C TYR A 102 -7.62 6.55 18.20
N GLY A 103 -7.87 6.99 19.44
CA GLY A 103 -8.87 6.37 20.32
C GLY A 103 -8.44 5.04 20.97
N GLY A 104 -7.21 4.58 20.71
CA GLY A 104 -6.53 3.50 21.44
C GLY A 104 -7.34 2.21 21.57
N GLU A 105 -7.25 1.59 22.75
CA GLU A 105 -7.90 0.32 23.07
C GLU A 105 -9.41 0.35 22.89
N ARG A 106 -10.07 1.48 23.24
CA ARG A 106 -11.53 1.61 23.12
C ARG A 106 -12.00 1.36 21.70
N ARG A 107 -11.29 1.91 20.72
CA ARG A 107 -11.61 1.66 19.33
C ARG A 107 -11.21 0.22 18.97
N MET A 108 -10.06 -0.26 19.38
CA MET A 108 -9.59 -1.62 19.05
C MET A 108 -10.43 -2.76 19.63
N ALA A 109 -11.26 -2.52 20.65
CA ALA A 109 -12.03 -3.55 21.35
C ALA A 109 -12.90 -4.42 20.41
N SER A 110 -13.59 -3.82 19.45
CA SER A 110 -14.43 -4.56 18.51
C SER A 110 -13.60 -5.46 17.59
N LEU A 111 -12.45 -4.96 17.10
CA LEU A 111 -11.54 -5.71 16.24
C LEU A 111 -10.87 -6.85 17.01
N ALA A 112 -10.41 -6.59 18.24
CA ALA A 112 -9.82 -7.59 19.12
C ALA A 112 -10.82 -8.70 19.49
N LYS A 113 -12.11 -8.37 19.62
CA LYS A 113 -13.17 -9.35 19.85
C LYS A 113 -13.42 -10.24 18.63
N ALA A 114 -13.32 -9.69 17.42
CA ALA A 114 -13.55 -10.44 16.18
C ALA A 114 -12.32 -11.26 15.74
N TYR A 115 -11.12 -10.76 16.01
CA TYR A 115 -9.84 -11.39 15.62
C TYR A 115 -9.01 -11.72 16.86
N PRO A 116 -9.08 -12.96 17.36
CA PRO A 116 -8.36 -13.34 18.58
C PRO A 116 -6.83 -13.34 18.41
N LYS A 117 -6.32 -13.41 17.17
CA LYS A 117 -4.89 -13.32 16.83
C LYS A 117 -4.50 -11.91 16.37
N LEU A 118 -4.97 -10.89 17.07
CA LEU A 118 -4.65 -9.49 16.75
C LEU A 118 -3.28 -9.09 17.30
N VAL A 119 -2.40 -8.62 16.42
CA VAL A 119 -1.10 -8.03 16.75
C VAL A 119 -1.17 -6.52 16.54
N ILE A 120 -1.34 -5.79 17.64
CA ILE A 120 -1.57 -4.33 17.61
C ILE A 120 -0.25 -3.57 17.48
N ARG A 121 0.83 -4.10 18.04
CA ARG A 121 2.08 -3.36 18.24
C ARG A 121 3.28 -4.19 17.84
N LYS A 122 4.26 -3.57 17.19
CA LYS A 122 5.51 -4.24 16.78
C LYS A 122 6.32 -4.65 18.01
N GLU A 123 6.18 -3.86 19.08
CA GLU A 123 6.69 -4.07 20.42
C GLU A 123 6.15 -5.36 21.06
N THR A 124 5.04 -5.92 20.56
CA THR A 124 4.53 -7.21 21.03
C THR A 124 5.16 -8.41 20.30
N LEU A 125 5.80 -8.17 19.15
CA LEU A 125 6.51 -9.20 18.38
C LEU A 125 8.01 -9.18 18.59
N LEU A 126 8.57 -8.00 18.88
CA LEU A 126 10.00 -7.75 18.91
C LEU A 126 10.45 -7.38 20.32
N GLU A 127 11.67 -7.76 20.67
CA GLU A 127 12.27 -7.34 21.94
C GLU A 127 12.62 -5.85 21.90
N SER A 128 12.65 -5.20 23.06
CA SER A 128 12.98 -3.77 23.16
C SER A 128 14.39 -3.45 22.64
N THR A 129 15.30 -4.42 22.70
CA THR A 129 16.66 -4.39 22.15
C THR A 129 16.65 -4.31 20.62
N ASP A 130 15.78 -5.09 19.96
CA ASP A 130 15.65 -5.11 18.50
C ASP A 130 15.13 -3.77 17.96
N LEU A 131 14.24 -3.12 18.72
CA LEU A 131 13.64 -1.85 18.33
C LEU A 131 14.52 -0.64 18.64
N ARG A 132 15.53 -0.76 19.49
CA ARG A 132 16.35 0.36 19.98
C ARG A 132 16.99 1.17 18.84
N PHE A 133 17.39 0.51 17.76
CA PHE A 133 17.98 1.16 16.59
C PHE A 133 16.99 2.01 15.79
N PHE A 134 15.70 1.68 15.88
CA PHE A 134 14.63 2.31 15.10
C PHE A 134 13.77 3.27 15.92
N GLN A 135 13.96 3.30 17.24
CA GLN A 135 13.30 4.25 18.14
C GLN A 135 13.58 5.68 17.68
N ASN A 136 12.53 6.51 17.66
CA ASN A 136 12.54 7.91 17.18
C ASN A 136 12.88 8.11 15.70
N HIS A 137 13.01 7.04 14.91
CA HIS A 137 13.25 7.10 13.46
C HIS A 137 12.01 6.61 12.70
N SER A 138 10.98 7.45 12.65
CA SER A 138 9.68 7.10 12.04
C SER A 138 9.79 6.64 10.59
N SER A 139 10.72 7.19 9.81
CA SER A 139 10.97 6.79 8.41
C SER A 139 11.54 5.37 8.30
N GLN A 140 12.46 4.98 9.18
CA GLN A 140 13.00 3.62 9.22
C GLN A 140 11.94 2.63 9.69
N MET A 141 11.07 3.06 10.60
CA MET A 141 9.93 2.25 11.01
C MET A 141 8.90 2.03 9.90
N ALA A 142 8.64 3.05 9.09
CA ALA A 142 7.80 2.93 7.92
C ALA A 142 8.42 2.00 6.86
N ALA A 143 9.75 1.99 6.73
CA ALA A 143 10.46 1.06 5.87
C ALA A 143 10.31 -0.41 6.32
N LEU A 144 10.36 -0.67 7.64
CA LEU A 144 10.03 -1.99 8.18
C LEU A 144 8.60 -2.40 7.82
N ASP A 145 7.63 -1.51 8.06
CA ASP A 145 6.22 -1.77 7.74
C ASP A 145 6.01 -2.05 6.27
N TYR A 146 6.77 -1.36 5.42
CA TYR A 146 6.70 -1.55 3.97
C TYR A 146 7.10 -2.97 3.60
N LEU A 147 8.26 -3.43 4.06
CA LEU A 147 8.73 -4.79 3.77
C LEU A 147 7.76 -5.86 4.31
N VAL A 148 7.24 -5.69 5.52
CA VAL A 148 6.26 -6.63 6.09
C VAL A 148 4.93 -6.59 5.30
N SER A 149 4.53 -5.40 4.80
CA SER A 149 3.35 -5.24 3.92
C SER A 149 3.49 -5.99 2.61
N LEU A 150 4.68 -5.95 1.99
CA LEU A 150 4.95 -6.66 0.75
C LEU A 150 4.83 -8.19 0.89
N GLU A 151 5.18 -8.74 2.05
CA GLU A 151 5.19 -10.18 2.30
C GLU A 151 3.89 -10.73 2.91
N SER A 152 2.91 -9.85 3.16
CA SER A 152 1.61 -10.24 3.71
C SER A 152 0.72 -10.97 2.70
N ASP A 153 -0.23 -11.76 3.19
CA ASP A 153 -1.21 -12.43 2.31
C ASP A 153 -2.24 -11.41 1.80
N ILE A 154 -2.73 -10.55 2.69
CA ILE A 154 -3.71 -9.51 2.39
C ILE A 154 -3.19 -8.18 2.95
N PHE A 155 -3.20 -7.14 2.13
CA PHE A 155 -2.90 -5.77 2.54
C PHE A 155 -4.18 -4.93 2.46
N VAL A 156 -4.58 -4.35 3.59
CA VAL A 156 -5.80 -3.57 3.74
C VAL A 156 -5.45 -2.14 4.15
N PRO A 157 -5.35 -1.21 3.19
CA PRO A 157 -5.14 0.20 3.48
C PRO A 157 -6.48 0.88 3.79
N THR A 158 -6.54 1.59 4.91
CA THR A 158 -7.73 2.39 5.27
C THR A 158 -7.70 3.83 4.77
N TYR A 159 -6.57 4.28 4.25
CA TYR A 159 -6.45 5.62 3.67
C TYR A 159 -5.50 5.55 2.48
N ASP A 160 -5.85 6.23 1.39
CA ASP A 160 -5.05 6.34 0.17
C ASP A 160 -3.85 7.28 0.36
N GLY A 161 -2.97 6.92 1.29
CA GLY A 161 -1.72 7.62 1.57
C GLY A 161 -0.55 7.07 0.76
N ASN A 162 0.60 7.75 0.83
CA ASN A 162 1.80 7.34 0.08
C ASN A 162 2.22 5.88 0.34
N MET A 163 2.05 5.41 1.59
CA MET A 163 2.33 4.02 1.98
C MET A 163 1.40 3.03 1.27
N ALA A 164 0.10 3.33 1.20
CA ALA A 164 -0.86 2.49 0.48
C ALA A 164 -0.48 2.43 -1.00
N LYS A 165 -0.28 3.59 -1.63
CA LYS A 165 0.10 3.71 -3.04
C LYS A 165 1.36 2.92 -3.39
N VAL A 166 2.42 3.04 -2.60
CA VAL A 166 3.69 2.35 -2.89
C VAL A 166 3.60 0.83 -2.66
N VAL A 167 2.83 0.38 -1.67
CA VAL A 167 2.61 -1.06 -1.43
C VAL A 167 1.73 -1.66 -2.51
N GLU A 168 0.63 -0.99 -2.89
CA GLU A 168 -0.26 -1.40 -3.97
C GLU A 168 0.49 -1.50 -5.30
N GLY A 169 1.29 -0.47 -5.63
CA GLY A 169 2.11 -0.45 -6.84
C GLY A 169 3.18 -1.54 -6.86
N HIS A 170 3.82 -1.86 -5.72
CA HIS A 170 4.82 -2.92 -5.66
C HIS A 170 4.20 -4.32 -5.70
N ARG A 171 3.10 -4.55 -4.97
CA ARG A 171 2.44 -5.86 -4.90
C ARG A 171 1.75 -6.27 -6.20
N SER A 172 1.62 -5.36 -7.17
CA SER A 172 1.03 -5.61 -8.49
C SER A 172 -0.36 -6.27 -8.41
N GLY A 173 -1.41 -5.46 -8.23
CA GLY A 173 -2.67 -5.77 -8.91
C GLY A 173 -3.96 -5.92 -8.13
N PHE A 174 -4.12 -5.41 -6.90
CA PHE A 174 -5.45 -5.34 -6.27
C PHE A 174 -5.61 -4.05 -5.46
N ILE A 175 -6.21 -3.02 -6.07
CA ILE A 175 -6.67 -1.81 -5.37
C ILE A 175 -8.02 -2.13 -4.72
N PHE A 176 -8.07 -2.25 -3.39
CA PHE A 176 -9.38 -2.35 -2.72
C PHE A 176 -10.10 -1.00 -2.85
N LEU A 177 -11.16 -0.98 -3.67
CA LEU A 177 -12.01 0.19 -3.80
C LEU A 177 -12.79 0.35 -2.49
N ARG A 178 -12.53 1.45 -1.78
CA ARG A 178 -13.31 1.87 -0.61
C ARG A 178 -14.78 2.01 -1.01
N ILE A 179 -15.65 1.22 -0.39
CA ILE A 179 -17.10 1.38 -0.52
C ILE A 179 -17.59 2.17 0.69
N ASN A 180 -18.52 3.08 0.42
CA ASN A 180 -19.28 3.77 1.43
C ASN A 180 -20.30 2.79 2.06
N LEU A 181 -19.83 1.98 3.03
CA LEU A 181 -20.62 1.02 3.81
C LEU A 181 -21.50 1.70 4.87
N VAL A 182 -21.49 3.03 4.95
CA VAL A 182 -22.10 3.82 6.02
C VAL A 182 -23.55 3.41 6.26
N ASN A 183 -24.37 3.22 5.22
CA ASN A 183 -25.77 2.84 5.39
C ASN A 183 -25.96 1.43 5.99
N LEU A 184 -25.13 0.45 5.60
CA LEU A 184 -25.20 -0.91 6.16
C LEU A 184 -24.74 -0.92 7.63
N ILE A 185 -23.71 -0.13 7.94
CA ILE A 185 -23.17 0.03 9.29
C ILE A 185 -24.18 0.74 10.18
N ASP A 186 -24.79 1.82 9.69
CA ASP A 186 -25.83 2.54 10.40
C ASP A 186 -26.97 1.57 10.73
N GLN A 187 -27.50 0.84 9.74
CA GLN A 187 -28.56 -0.15 9.95
C GLN A 187 -28.19 -1.24 10.97
N TYR A 188 -26.95 -1.72 10.99
CA TYR A 188 -26.47 -2.63 12.02
C TYR A 188 -26.43 -1.97 13.41
N ASN A 189 -25.93 -0.73 13.50
CA ASN A 189 -25.80 0.01 14.76
C ASN A 189 -27.15 0.39 15.39
N ILE A 190 -28.17 0.71 14.59
CA ILE A 190 -29.56 0.89 15.07
C ILE A 190 -30.28 -0.44 15.37
N GLY A 191 -29.59 -1.58 15.22
CA GLY A 191 -30.13 -2.91 15.48
C GLY A 191 -31.13 -3.38 14.44
N SER A 192 -31.23 -2.68 13.30
CA SER A 192 -32.10 -3.07 12.19
C SER A 192 -31.61 -4.34 11.50
N PHE A 193 -30.30 -4.60 11.51
CA PHE A 193 -29.70 -5.84 11.02
C PHE A 193 -29.10 -6.64 12.17
N THR A 194 -29.34 -7.94 12.17
CA THR A 194 -28.55 -8.89 12.94
C THR A 194 -27.20 -9.14 12.27
N TRP A 195 -26.23 -9.68 13.00
CA TRP A 195 -24.91 -10.01 12.43
C TRP A 195 -25.01 -10.96 11.23
N ASP A 196 -25.93 -11.92 11.30
CA ASP A 196 -26.17 -12.92 10.26
C ASP A 196 -26.81 -12.32 9.00
N GLU A 197 -27.39 -11.13 9.07
CA GLU A 197 -27.91 -10.36 7.93
C GLU A 197 -26.88 -9.35 7.41
N PHE A 198 -26.17 -8.70 8.33
CA PHE A 198 -25.15 -7.69 8.02
C PHE A 198 -23.95 -8.29 7.30
N SER A 199 -23.38 -9.39 7.82
CA SER A 199 -22.16 -9.99 7.23
C SER A 199 -22.36 -10.42 5.78
N PRO A 200 -23.44 -11.13 5.39
CA PRO A 200 -23.69 -11.46 3.98
C PRO A 200 -23.97 -10.23 3.10
N ALA A 201 -24.63 -9.19 3.63
CA ALA A 201 -24.90 -7.97 2.87
C ALA A 201 -23.62 -7.18 2.54
N VAL A 202 -22.68 -7.12 3.48
CA VAL A 202 -21.34 -6.55 3.25
C VAL A 202 -20.61 -7.37 2.19
N LYS A 203 -20.54 -8.71 2.36
CA LYS A 203 -19.92 -9.63 1.39
C LYS A 203 -20.47 -9.49 -0.02
N LYS A 204 -21.80 -9.39 -0.16
CA LYS A 204 -22.46 -9.20 -1.46
C LYS A 204 -22.10 -7.86 -2.09
N THR A 205 -21.95 -6.82 -1.28
CA THR A 205 -21.58 -5.48 -1.75
C THR A 205 -20.14 -5.43 -2.26
N HIS A 206 -19.25 -6.25 -1.70
CA HIS A 206 -17.83 -6.32 -2.07
C HIS A 206 -17.48 -7.39 -3.11
N ALA A 207 -18.31 -8.40 -3.35
CA ALA A 207 -18.01 -9.55 -4.20
C ALA A 207 -17.43 -9.19 -5.59
N ASP A 208 -17.97 -8.16 -6.25
CA ASP A 208 -17.53 -7.73 -7.57
C ASP A 208 -16.54 -6.56 -7.56
N ARG A 209 -16.10 -6.11 -6.37
CA ARG A 209 -15.24 -4.94 -6.17
C ARG A 209 -13.86 -5.26 -5.63
N MET A 210 -13.43 -6.51 -5.82
CA MET A 210 -12.01 -6.88 -5.70
C MET A 210 -11.20 -6.07 -6.72
N GLY A 211 -10.14 -5.43 -6.24
CA GLY A 211 -9.34 -4.52 -7.05
C GLY A 211 -8.88 -5.12 -8.37
N ARG A 212 -8.91 -4.34 -9.43
CA ARG A 212 -8.28 -4.72 -10.70
C ARG A 212 -7.19 -3.69 -11.02
N PRO A 213 -6.14 -4.08 -11.75
CA PRO A 213 -5.30 -3.10 -12.40
C PRO A 213 -6.15 -2.09 -13.16
N SER A 214 -6.01 -0.81 -12.79
CA SER A 214 -6.66 0.30 -13.49
C SER A 214 -5.64 0.99 -14.39
N LYS A 215 -6.11 1.72 -15.40
CA LYS A 215 -5.23 2.65 -16.10
C LYS A 215 -4.94 3.84 -15.21
N ARG A 216 -3.74 4.40 -15.33
CA ARG A 216 -3.37 5.62 -14.62
C ARG A 216 -4.28 6.78 -15.04
N VAL A 217 -4.79 7.56 -14.07
CA VAL A 217 -5.57 8.76 -14.38
C VAL A 217 -4.62 9.85 -14.89
N VAL A 218 -4.88 10.28 -16.13
CA VAL A 218 -4.21 11.41 -16.78
C VAL A 218 -5.18 12.58 -16.83
N ILE A 219 -4.80 13.72 -16.25
CA ILE A 219 -5.61 14.93 -16.24
C ILE A 219 -4.91 15.96 -17.13
N PRO A 220 -5.45 16.24 -18.34
CA PRO A 220 -4.92 17.27 -19.21
C PRO A 220 -4.73 18.58 -18.44
N ASP A 221 -3.58 19.24 -18.65
CA ASP A 221 -3.20 20.52 -18.03
C ASP A 221 -3.09 20.53 -16.49
N ARG A 222 -3.34 19.40 -15.81
CA ARG A 222 -3.12 19.26 -14.35
C ARG A 222 -2.26 18.05 -13.97
N PRO A 223 -1.04 17.96 -14.50
CA PRO A 223 -0.15 16.83 -14.27
C PRO A 223 0.33 16.65 -12.80
N LYS A 224 0.04 17.60 -11.89
CA LYS A 224 0.23 17.43 -10.43
C LYS A 224 -0.90 16.63 -9.76
N GLU A 225 -2.09 16.67 -10.34
CA GLU A 225 -3.29 15.96 -9.87
C GLU A 225 -3.37 14.55 -10.46
N GLU A 226 -2.51 14.21 -11.42
CA GLU A 226 -2.32 12.84 -11.91
C GLU A 226 -1.78 11.90 -10.83
N ASP A 227 -2.14 10.63 -10.98
CA ASP A 227 -1.59 9.52 -10.20
C ASP A 227 -0.05 9.46 -10.31
N TYR A 228 0.60 9.14 -9.20
CA TYR A 228 2.03 8.92 -9.18
C TYR A 228 2.41 7.65 -9.93
N PHE A 229 3.59 7.66 -10.57
CA PHE A 229 4.10 6.48 -11.26
C PHE A 229 4.17 5.23 -10.37
N TYR A 230 4.63 5.39 -9.13
CA TYR A 230 4.73 4.31 -8.16
C TYR A 230 3.38 3.86 -7.58
N ALA A 231 2.30 4.62 -7.76
CA ALA A 231 0.98 4.27 -7.22
C ALA A 231 0.28 3.24 -8.11
N ASN A 232 0.43 3.39 -9.43
CA ASN A 232 -0.17 2.50 -10.40
C ASN A 232 0.76 2.35 -11.62
N PRO A 233 1.70 1.39 -11.55
CA PRO A 233 2.66 1.16 -12.61
C PRO A 233 2.09 0.06 -13.55
N GLU A 234 0.95 0.33 -14.19
CA GLU A 234 0.26 -0.63 -15.09
C GLU A 234 1.22 -1.21 -16.14
N GLU A 235 2.18 -0.42 -16.61
CA GLU A 235 3.15 -0.82 -17.62
C GLU A 235 4.07 -1.97 -17.20
N CYS A 236 4.13 -2.33 -15.92
CA CYS A 236 4.87 -3.50 -15.41
C CYS A 236 4.05 -4.78 -15.42
N LEU A 237 2.73 -4.65 -15.49
CA LEU A 237 1.85 -5.80 -15.53
C LEU A 237 2.01 -6.40 -16.91
N LEU A 238 2.43 -7.66 -16.95
CA LEU A 238 2.50 -8.43 -18.18
C LEU A 238 1.11 -8.38 -18.82
N ARG A 239 1.00 -7.77 -20.01
CA ARG A 239 -0.20 -7.95 -20.82
C ARG A 239 -0.24 -9.42 -21.19
N SER A 240 -1.39 -10.06 -20.95
CA SER A 240 -1.68 -11.43 -21.37
C SER A 240 -1.45 -11.69 -22.87
N ASP A 241 -1.22 -10.64 -23.66
CA ASP A 241 -0.94 -10.71 -25.09
C ASP A 241 0.56 -10.95 -25.41
N GLU A 242 1.49 -10.77 -24.46
CA GLU A 242 2.93 -11.04 -24.68
C GLU A 242 3.28 -12.54 -24.59
N SER A 243 2.37 -13.39 -24.10
CA SER A 243 2.59 -14.85 -24.08
C SER A 243 2.20 -15.56 -25.39
N LEU A 244 1.59 -14.85 -26.34
CA LEU A 244 1.10 -15.41 -27.61
C LEU A 244 1.99 -15.09 -28.82
N SER A 245 3.07 -14.31 -28.67
CA SER A 245 3.96 -13.95 -29.79
C SER A 245 5.34 -14.63 -29.76
N SER A 246 5.53 -15.63 -28.92
CA SER A 246 6.76 -16.41 -28.85
C SER A 246 6.49 -17.91 -29.03
N THR A 247 6.02 -18.28 -30.22
CA THR A 247 6.13 -19.64 -30.80
C THR A 247 6.43 -19.51 -32.27
#